data_AF-A0A954XH99-F1
#
_entry.id   AF-A0A954XH99-F1
#
_cell.length_a   1.000
_cell.length_b   1.000
_cell.length_c   1.000
_cell.angle_alpha   90.00
_cell.angle_beta   90.00
_cell.angle_gamma   90.00
#
_symmetry.space_group_name_H-M   'P 1'
#
loop_
_entity.id
_entity.type
_entity.pdbx_description
1 polymer ?
#
loop_
_entity_poly.entity_id
_entity_poly.type
_entity_poly.pdbx_seq_one_letter_code
_entity_poly.pdbx_strand_id
1 'polypeptide(L)'
;MSDWFQIDLQGNILRRVEDSDLGMMDSPTGQYSRDRKSKIYERSGDLFLKNLETGKIRQLTRTTARESAPQFMTGDNRIMFRRGDSLLARNLRSDLEEELIDLNASEDPEVERRKAENEYLPKQQLDLFEVLRQRRADSEERRKAAEQARAADKTRTPATWYLGTGREIGQISLSPNGRWCLVVLESKQQTRGKSDKMPEFVDESGYVGIREVRPLVGTGKAISDQLLLLDLKTREKHELDFAGLPMIDSDPLAEVKALAKQWRKNRSNEEAAQQNGSAEQSDASPKSANTEGDQGGAEKNENDQPAPPESSQDESNVTKPNKKDEADRAIQVAQVRWSDNGKHAVVELLSSDNKDRWISAVDVKHAKLDCFMHRRDTAWINYNGCRFVST
;
A
#
# COMPACT_ATOMS: atom_id res chain seq x y z
N MET A 1 15.58 -23.17 2.72
CA MET A 1 16.55 -23.27 1.61
C MET A 1 15.83 -23.92 0.44
N SER A 2 15.98 -23.41 -0.79
CA SER A 2 15.27 -23.92 -1.97
C SER A 2 16.30 -24.40 -2.98
N ASP A 3 16.29 -25.69 -3.28
CA ASP A 3 17.21 -26.29 -4.26
C ASP A 3 16.79 -25.90 -5.67
N TRP A 4 17.76 -25.45 -6.48
CA TRP A 4 17.56 -25.10 -7.88
C TRP A 4 18.06 -26.22 -8.79
N PHE A 5 17.30 -26.48 -9.86
CA PHE A 5 17.65 -27.46 -10.88
C PHE A 5 17.57 -26.83 -12.27
N GLN A 6 18.54 -27.16 -13.12
CA GLN A 6 18.55 -26.82 -14.53
C GLN A 6 18.17 -28.07 -15.32
N ILE A 7 17.25 -27.91 -16.27
CA ILE A 7 16.84 -28.96 -17.22
C ILE A 7 17.34 -28.54 -18.60
N ASP A 8 18.12 -29.41 -19.24
CA ASP A 8 18.34 -29.31 -20.68
C ASP A 8 17.15 -29.93 -21.42
N LEU A 9 16.44 -29.12 -22.21
CA LEU A 9 15.27 -29.53 -22.99
C LEU A 9 15.62 -30.43 -24.18
N GLN A 10 16.89 -30.50 -24.59
CA GLN A 10 17.33 -31.34 -25.71
C GLN A 10 17.82 -32.72 -25.23
N GLY A 11 18.70 -32.75 -24.22
CA GLY A 11 19.21 -33.99 -23.62
C GLY A 11 18.32 -34.63 -22.56
N ASN A 12 17.27 -33.93 -22.08
CA ASN A 12 16.45 -34.31 -20.92
C ASN A 12 17.28 -34.56 -19.64
N ILE A 13 18.40 -33.84 -19.50
CA ILE A 13 19.33 -33.96 -18.38
C ILE A 13 18.91 -32.98 -17.28
N LEU A 14 18.71 -33.51 -16.07
CA LEU A 14 18.47 -32.74 -14.86
C LEU A 14 19.79 -32.56 -14.09
N ARG A 15 20.23 -31.30 -13.90
CA ARG A 15 21.41 -30.96 -13.10
C ARG A 15 21.01 -30.09 -11.90
N ARG A 16 21.48 -30.43 -10.69
CA ARG A 16 21.42 -29.53 -9.53
C ARG A 16 22.30 -28.31 -9.80
N VAL A 17 21.78 -27.12 -9.55
CA VAL A 17 22.54 -25.87 -9.65
C VAL A 17 23.30 -25.69 -8.33
N GLU A 18 24.62 -25.61 -8.40
CA GLU A 18 25.49 -25.34 -7.24
C GLU A 18 25.47 -23.85 -6.88
N ASP A 19 25.84 -23.51 -5.64
CA ASP A 19 25.82 -22.12 -5.15
C ASP A 19 26.67 -21.15 -6.01
N SER A 20 27.76 -21.64 -6.61
CA SER A 20 28.58 -20.88 -7.57
C SER A 20 27.83 -20.48 -8.84
N ASP A 21 26.88 -21.32 -9.26
CA ASP A 21 26.17 -21.24 -10.53
C ASP A 21 24.84 -20.47 -10.39
N LEU A 22 24.34 -20.27 -9.15
CA LEU A 22 23.19 -19.40 -8.86
C LEU A 22 23.38 -17.98 -9.41
N GLY A 23 24.63 -17.47 -9.40
CA GLY A 23 24.99 -16.19 -9.99
C GLY A 23 24.79 -16.11 -11.52
N MET A 24 24.63 -17.24 -12.20
CA MET A 24 24.33 -17.34 -13.64
C MET A 24 22.85 -17.62 -13.96
N MET A 25 22.01 -17.84 -12.95
CA MET A 25 20.59 -18.16 -13.17
C MET A 25 19.75 -16.94 -13.58
N ASP A 26 18.86 -17.17 -14.56
CA ASP A 26 17.77 -16.27 -14.92
C ASP A 26 16.63 -16.37 -13.88
N SER A 27 15.83 -15.31 -13.70
CA SER A 27 14.66 -15.36 -12.83
C SER A 27 13.46 -16.00 -13.55
N PRO A 28 12.55 -16.74 -12.88
CA PRO A 28 11.26 -17.11 -13.48
C PRO A 28 10.41 -15.91 -13.88
N THR A 29 10.58 -14.77 -13.20
CA THR A 29 9.88 -13.50 -13.47
C THR A 29 10.73 -12.55 -14.31
N GLY A 30 10.11 -11.50 -14.86
CA GLY A 30 10.78 -10.47 -15.66
C GLY A 30 9.88 -9.92 -16.75
N GLN A 31 10.39 -8.95 -17.51
CA GLN A 31 9.75 -8.42 -18.70
C GLN A 31 10.60 -8.71 -19.93
N TYR A 32 9.91 -9.02 -21.03
CA TYR A 32 10.53 -9.20 -22.35
C TYR A 32 10.55 -7.86 -23.08
N SER A 33 11.60 -7.64 -23.87
CA SER A 33 11.63 -6.62 -24.92
C SER A 33 10.54 -6.90 -25.96
N ARG A 34 10.14 -5.88 -26.72
CA ARG A 34 9.03 -5.99 -27.67
C ARG A 34 9.36 -6.93 -28.83
N ASP A 35 10.62 -6.98 -29.23
CA ASP A 35 11.14 -7.96 -30.21
C ASP A 35 11.37 -9.37 -29.63
N ARG A 36 11.17 -9.54 -28.31
CA ARG A 36 11.45 -10.77 -27.53
C ARG A 36 12.88 -11.31 -27.67
N LYS A 37 13.86 -10.48 -28.05
CA LYS A 37 15.29 -10.87 -28.11
C LYS A 37 16.01 -10.67 -26.78
N SER A 38 15.47 -9.84 -25.90
CA SER A 38 16.00 -9.55 -24.57
C SER A 38 14.95 -9.71 -23.48
N LYS A 39 15.41 -10.01 -22.25
CA LYS A 39 14.61 -10.06 -21.03
C LYS A 39 15.31 -9.30 -19.92
N ILE A 40 14.56 -8.48 -19.19
CA ILE A 40 15.03 -7.83 -17.95
C ILE A 40 14.33 -8.43 -16.73
N TYR A 41 15.07 -8.60 -15.64
CA TYR A 41 14.56 -9.14 -14.38
C TYR A 41 15.32 -8.58 -13.17
N GLU A 42 14.64 -8.56 -12.03
CA GLU A 42 15.27 -8.39 -10.71
C GLU A 42 15.82 -9.75 -10.26
N ARG A 43 16.99 -9.74 -9.60
CA ARG A 43 17.47 -10.86 -8.78
C ARG A 43 18.20 -10.30 -7.56
N SER A 44 17.71 -10.63 -6.37
CA SER A 44 18.25 -10.16 -5.08
C SER A 44 18.33 -8.62 -4.95
N GLY A 45 17.42 -7.89 -5.60
CA GLY A 45 17.39 -6.43 -5.62
C GLY A 45 18.26 -5.76 -6.68
N ASP A 46 19.07 -6.50 -7.42
CA ASP A 46 19.84 -6.01 -8.57
C ASP A 46 19.13 -6.33 -9.90
N LEU A 47 19.38 -5.52 -10.94
CA LEU A 47 18.81 -5.69 -12.28
C LEU A 47 19.75 -6.40 -13.24
N PHE A 48 19.20 -7.34 -14.02
CA PHE A 48 19.92 -8.14 -15.00
C PHE A 48 19.22 -8.13 -16.35
N LEU A 49 20.00 -7.99 -17.43
CA LEU A 49 19.56 -8.07 -18.81
C LEU A 49 20.10 -9.34 -19.46
N LYS A 50 19.22 -10.24 -19.91
CA LYS A 50 19.56 -11.44 -20.65
C LYS A 50 19.23 -11.26 -22.13
N ASN A 51 20.20 -11.54 -23.00
CA ASN A 51 19.95 -11.77 -24.41
C ASN A 51 19.47 -13.22 -24.59
N LEU A 52 18.34 -13.40 -25.26
CA LEU A 52 17.63 -14.68 -25.38
C LEU A 52 18.11 -15.52 -26.58
N GLU A 53 18.78 -14.91 -27.55
CA GLU A 53 19.38 -15.61 -28.70
C GLU A 53 20.70 -16.31 -28.31
N THR A 54 21.49 -15.67 -27.46
CA THR A 54 22.83 -16.14 -27.03
C THR A 54 22.87 -16.68 -25.60
N GLY A 55 21.80 -16.48 -24.82
CA GLY A 55 21.74 -16.78 -23.39
C GLY A 55 22.57 -15.85 -22.49
N LYS A 56 23.36 -14.93 -23.05
CA LYS A 56 24.29 -14.08 -22.30
C LYS A 56 23.55 -13.11 -21.36
N ILE A 57 23.96 -13.10 -20.08
CA ILE A 57 23.45 -12.21 -19.05
C ILE A 57 24.44 -11.05 -18.80
N ARG A 58 23.92 -9.83 -18.65
CA ARG A 58 24.65 -8.62 -18.23
C ARG A 58 23.98 -8.08 -16.96
N GLN A 59 24.73 -8.00 -15.85
CA GLN A 59 24.32 -7.25 -14.67
C GLN A 59 24.29 -5.76 -15.01
N LEU A 60 23.23 -5.05 -14.63
CA LEU A 60 23.08 -3.61 -14.85
C LEU A 60 23.38 -2.83 -13.57
N THR A 61 22.74 -3.21 -12.45
CA THR A 61 22.96 -2.60 -11.15
C THR A 61 23.65 -3.56 -10.19
N ARG A 62 24.39 -2.97 -9.23
CA ARG A 62 25.02 -3.64 -8.09
C ARG A 62 25.07 -2.64 -6.93
N THR A 63 23.95 -2.44 -6.26
CA THR A 63 23.85 -1.39 -5.22
C THR A 63 23.32 -1.91 -3.89
N THR A 64 23.45 -1.10 -2.84
CA THR A 64 22.83 -1.38 -1.53
C THR A 64 21.34 -1.05 -1.49
N ALA A 65 20.86 -0.23 -2.44
CA ALA A 65 19.45 0.08 -2.59
C ALA A 65 18.78 -0.99 -3.45
N ARG A 66 17.58 -1.42 -3.08
CA ARG A 66 16.83 -2.40 -3.86
C ARG A 66 16.22 -1.75 -5.09
N GLU A 67 16.62 -2.21 -6.28
CA GLU A 67 15.88 -1.98 -7.51
C GLU A 67 14.79 -3.04 -7.72
N SER A 68 13.66 -2.63 -8.30
CA SER A 68 12.52 -3.53 -8.52
C SER A 68 11.65 -3.07 -9.70
N ALA A 69 10.69 -3.93 -10.08
CA ALA A 69 9.70 -3.69 -11.14
C ALA A 69 10.30 -3.18 -12.49
N PRO A 70 11.37 -3.79 -13.03
CA PRO A 70 11.97 -3.32 -14.27
C PRO A 70 11.04 -3.47 -15.47
N GLN A 71 11.07 -2.49 -16.38
CA GLN A 71 10.28 -2.46 -17.61
C GLN A 71 11.06 -1.83 -18.76
N PHE A 72 10.87 -2.32 -20.00
CA PHE A 72 11.39 -1.64 -21.19
C PHE A 72 10.56 -0.39 -21.51
N MET A 73 11.24 0.71 -21.82
CA MET A 73 10.60 1.92 -22.36
C MET A 73 10.43 1.78 -23.88
N THR A 74 9.53 2.58 -24.46
CA THR A 74 9.27 2.59 -25.91
C THR A 74 10.57 2.79 -26.71
N GLY A 75 10.86 1.85 -27.61
CA GLY A 75 12.07 1.85 -28.43
C GLY A 75 13.21 0.99 -27.86
N ASP A 76 12.96 0.26 -26.76
CA ASP A 76 13.75 -0.84 -26.16
C ASP A 76 15.21 -0.51 -25.80
N ASN A 77 15.67 0.72 -26.03
CA ASN A 77 17.00 1.20 -25.70
C ASN A 77 17.15 1.73 -24.27
N ARG A 78 16.02 1.98 -23.59
CA ARG A 78 15.97 2.37 -22.18
C ARG A 78 15.11 1.39 -21.41
N ILE A 79 15.49 1.19 -20.16
CA ILE A 79 14.67 0.52 -19.15
C ILE A 79 14.25 1.55 -18.11
N MET A 80 13.13 1.32 -17.44
CA MET A 80 12.74 2.00 -16.20
C MET A 80 12.70 0.99 -15.05
N PHE A 81 12.88 1.45 -13.81
CA PHE A 81 12.80 0.64 -12.60
C PHE A 81 12.49 1.51 -11.36
N ARG A 82 11.95 0.90 -10.30
CA ARG A 82 11.70 1.56 -9.00
C ARG A 82 12.89 1.37 -8.07
N ARG A 83 13.32 2.45 -7.41
CA ARG A 83 14.28 2.47 -6.31
C ARG A 83 13.70 3.38 -5.22
N GLY A 84 13.26 2.82 -4.09
CA GLY A 84 12.47 3.57 -3.11
C GLY A 84 11.15 4.07 -3.71
N ASP A 85 10.80 5.34 -3.49
CA ASP A 85 9.61 5.98 -4.09
C ASP A 85 9.89 6.73 -5.40
N SER A 86 11.10 6.57 -5.93
CA SER A 86 11.53 7.18 -7.19
C SER A 86 11.52 6.15 -8.33
N LEU A 87 11.17 6.59 -9.54
CA LEU A 87 11.35 5.85 -10.79
C LEU A 87 12.55 6.42 -11.55
N LEU A 88 13.50 5.55 -11.86
CA LEU A 88 14.67 5.86 -12.67
C LEU A 88 14.55 5.17 -14.02
N ALA A 89 15.23 5.72 -15.03
CA ALA A 89 15.54 5.01 -16.25
C ALA A 89 17.05 4.87 -16.46
N ARG A 90 17.43 3.85 -17.23
CA ARG A 90 18.81 3.63 -17.65
C ARG A 90 18.88 3.37 -19.14
N ASN A 91 19.82 4.04 -19.81
CA ASN A 91 20.15 3.79 -21.20
C ASN A 91 21.02 2.53 -21.33
N LEU A 92 20.54 1.53 -22.08
CA LEU A 92 21.23 0.24 -22.19
C LEU A 92 22.53 0.29 -23.02
N ARG A 93 22.78 1.39 -23.76
CA ARG A 93 24.01 1.61 -24.55
C ARG A 93 25.03 2.51 -23.87
N SER A 94 24.58 3.58 -23.21
CA SER A 94 25.48 4.57 -22.59
C SER A 94 25.61 4.43 -21.08
N ASP A 95 24.85 3.52 -20.46
CA ASP A 95 24.77 3.26 -19.02
C ASP A 95 24.42 4.49 -18.15
N LEU A 96 24.01 5.60 -18.77
CA LEU A 96 23.46 6.77 -18.10
C LEU A 96 22.17 6.38 -17.38
N GLU A 97 22.14 6.62 -16.06
CA GLU A 97 20.93 6.60 -15.24
C GLU A 97 20.35 8.02 -15.14
N GLU A 98 19.04 8.14 -15.34
CA GLU A 98 18.27 9.38 -15.24
C GLU A 98 17.10 9.16 -14.29
N GLU A 99 16.82 10.11 -13.39
CA GLU A 99 15.64 10.08 -12.54
C GLU A 99 14.45 10.63 -13.32
N LEU A 100 13.39 9.83 -13.48
CA LEU A 100 12.19 10.23 -14.22
C LEU A 100 11.13 10.84 -13.31
N ILE A 101 10.98 10.29 -12.12
CA ILE A 101 10.03 10.72 -11.10
C ILE A 101 10.65 10.50 -9.73
N ASP A 102 10.53 11.51 -8.87
CA ASP A 102 10.67 11.36 -7.43
C ASP A 102 9.31 11.68 -6.78
N LEU A 103 8.84 10.82 -5.87
CA LEU A 103 7.53 10.95 -5.21
C LEU A 103 7.72 11.06 -3.69
N ASN A 104 6.87 11.86 -3.05
CA ASN A 104 6.88 11.98 -1.59
C ASN A 104 5.46 12.07 -1.02
N ALA A 105 5.12 11.16 -0.10
CA ALA A 105 3.83 11.11 0.59
C ALA A 105 3.80 12.01 1.85
N SER A 106 4.15 13.28 1.64
CA SER A 106 4.04 14.39 2.59
C SER A 106 3.42 15.63 1.91
N GLU A 107 3.10 16.63 2.71
CA GLU A 107 2.66 17.94 2.21
C GLU A 107 3.81 18.67 1.51
N ASP A 108 3.50 19.46 0.48
CA ASP A 108 4.49 20.30 -0.20
C ASP A 108 5.07 21.36 0.77
N PRO A 109 6.40 21.42 0.99
CA PRO A 109 7.04 22.45 1.81
C PRO A 109 6.72 23.89 1.36
N GLU A 110 6.44 24.12 0.07
CA GLU A 110 5.98 25.42 -0.43
C GLU A 110 4.58 25.77 0.07
N VAL A 111 3.68 24.78 0.19
CA VAL A 111 2.33 24.94 0.72
C VAL A 111 2.37 25.19 2.23
N GLU A 112 3.15 24.40 2.98
CA GLU A 112 3.34 24.60 4.43
C GLU A 112 3.95 25.98 4.73
N ARG A 113 4.98 26.39 3.99
CA ARG A 113 5.58 27.72 4.17
C ARG A 113 4.58 28.83 3.86
N ARG A 114 3.74 28.69 2.82
CA ARG A 114 2.65 29.65 2.52
C ARG A 114 1.57 29.69 3.59
N LYS A 115 1.25 28.57 4.26
CA LYS A 115 0.33 28.56 5.41
C LYS A 115 0.94 29.34 6.58
N ALA A 116 2.18 29.03 6.97
CA ALA A 116 2.90 29.73 8.03
C ALA A 116 3.06 31.25 7.74
N GLU A 117 3.45 31.62 6.52
CA GLU A 117 3.53 33.03 6.06
C GLU A 117 2.18 33.79 6.11
N ASN A 118 1.06 33.07 6.22
CA ASN A 118 -0.29 33.61 6.28
C ASN A 118 -0.88 33.67 7.69
N GLU A 119 -0.16 33.22 8.71
CA GLU A 119 -0.58 33.33 10.10
C GLU A 119 -0.63 34.79 10.58
N TYR A 120 -1.35 35.02 11.69
CA TYR A 120 -1.57 36.35 12.26
C TYR A 120 -0.27 37.08 12.60
N LEU A 121 0.65 36.43 13.31
CA LEU A 121 1.88 37.08 13.80
C LEU A 121 2.86 37.43 12.65
N PRO A 122 3.15 36.54 11.67
CA PRO A 122 3.92 36.89 10.47
C PRO A 122 3.31 38.04 9.65
N LYS A 123 1.98 38.09 9.52
CA LYS A 123 1.29 39.22 8.87
C LYS A 123 1.50 40.52 9.63
N GLN A 124 1.24 40.53 10.94
CA GLN A 124 1.43 41.71 11.79
C GLN A 124 2.88 42.22 11.75
N GLN A 125 3.87 41.32 11.70
CA GLN A 125 5.28 41.70 11.54
C GLN A 125 5.58 42.36 10.19
N LEU A 126 4.97 41.91 9.09
CA LEU A 126 5.14 42.53 7.76
C LEU A 126 4.44 43.89 7.65
N ASP A 127 3.33 44.09 8.37
CA ASP A 127 2.67 45.40 8.46
C ASP A 127 3.53 46.41 9.22
N LEU A 128 4.12 45.99 10.35
CA LEU A 128 4.92 46.82 11.26
C LEU A 128 6.35 47.10 10.76
N PHE A 129 7.02 46.14 10.11
CA PHE A 129 8.45 46.23 9.78
C PHE A 129 8.71 46.22 8.27
N GLU A 130 9.02 47.40 7.72
CA GLU A 130 9.37 47.58 6.31
C GLU A 130 10.54 46.69 5.84
N VAL A 131 11.58 46.52 6.70
CA VAL A 131 12.73 45.66 6.43
C VAL A 131 12.31 44.19 6.20
N LEU A 132 11.26 43.72 6.86
CA LEU A 132 10.75 42.36 6.64
C LEU A 132 9.99 42.24 5.31
N ARG A 133 9.26 43.29 4.89
CA ARG A 133 8.64 43.34 3.56
C ARG A 133 9.69 43.28 2.45
N GLN A 134 10.75 44.08 2.56
CA GLN A 134 11.85 44.08 1.59
C GLN A 134 12.53 42.70 1.53
N ARG A 135 12.93 42.12 2.68
CA ARG A 135 13.52 40.78 2.73
C ARG A 135 12.62 39.70 2.15
N ARG A 136 11.30 39.80 2.32
CA ARG A 136 10.32 38.88 1.71
C ARG A 136 10.31 39.03 0.19
N ALA A 137 10.24 40.25 -0.34
CA ALA A 137 10.31 40.50 -1.78
C ALA A 137 11.62 39.95 -2.39
N ASP A 138 12.78 40.29 -1.82
CA ASP A 138 14.09 39.81 -2.28
C ASP A 138 14.18 38.27 -2.25
N SER A 139 13.52 37.62 -1.29
CA SER A 139 13.48 36.16 -1.16
C SER A 139 12.57 35.52 -2.22
N GLU A 140 11.38 36.08 -2.43
CA GLU A 140 10.45 35.63 -3.46
C GLU A 140 11.02 35.80 -4.88
N GLU A 141 11.72 36.91 -5.15
CA GLU A 141 12.42 37.13 -6.43
C GLU A 141 13.54 36.12 -6.65
N ARG A 142 14.43 35.91 -5.66
CA ARG A 142 15.48 34.89 -5.73
C ARG A 142 14.91 33.49 -5.94
N ARG A 143 13.78 33.16 -5.31
CA ARG A 143 13.13 31.86 -5.48
C ARG A 143 12.54 31.71 -6.89
N LYS A 144 11.80 32.71 -7.39
CA LYS A 144 11.28 32.73 -8.77
C LYS A 144 12.41 32.58 -9.80
N ALA A 145 13.53 33.28 -9.61
CA ALA A 145 14.70 33.14 -10.47
C ALA A 145 15.34 31.73 -10.40
N ALA A 146 15.44 31.14 -9.22
CA ALA A 146 15.95 29.78 -9.04
C ALA A 146 15.02 28.70 -9.64
N GLU A 147 13.70 28.87 -9.51
CA GLU A 147 12.68 28.03 -10.14
C GLU A 147 12.77 28.11 -11.68
N GLN A 148 12.88 29.31 -12.23
CA GLN A 148 13.06 29.53 -13.68
C GLN A 148 14.36 28.93 -14.20
N ALA A 149 15.49 29.13 -13.49
CA ALA A 149 16.77 28.54 -13.84
C ALA A 149 16.72 26.99 -13.80
N ARG A 150 16.03 26.41 -12.81
CA ARG A 150 15.81 24.95 -12.75
C ARG A 150 14.92 24.46 -13.91
N ALA A 151 13.88 25.19 -14.28
CA ALA A 151 12.99 24.82 -15.38
C ALA A 151 13.66 24.88 -16.77
N ALA A 152 14.66 25.77 -16.93
CA ALA A 152 15.45 25.87 -18.17
C ALA A 152 16.54 24.78 -18.30
N ASP A 153 17.09 24.31 -17.16
CA ASP A 153 18.19 23.36 -17.10
C ASP A 153 17.71 21.90 -17.21
N LYS A 154 17.77 21.37 -18.44
CA LYS A 154 17.40 19.99 -18.76
C LYS A 154 18.34 18.92 -18.20
N THR A 155 19.47 19.29 -17.56
CA THR A 155 20.40 18.32 -16.97
C THR A 155 20.10 18.00 -15.51
N ARG A 156 19.20 18.76 -14.88
CA ARG A 156 18.79 18.53 -13.49
C ARG A 156 17.79 17.39 -13.37
N THR A 157 17.80 16.76 -12.20
CA THR A 157 16.72 15.85 -11.79
C THR A 157 15.36 16.57 -11.77
N PRO A 158 14.26 15.86 -12.03
CA PRO A 158 12.91 16.40 -11.89
C PRO A 158 12.69 16.95 -10.48
N ALA A 159 11.70 17.84 -10.32
CA ALA A 159 11.23 18.18 -8.99
C ALA A 159 10.48 16.99 -8.38
N THR A 160 10.59 16.81 -7.05
CA THR A 160 9.79 15.88 -6.27
C THR A 160 8.30 16.19 -6.42
N TRP A 161 7.46 15.16 -6.55
CA TRP A 161 6.01 15.29 -6.48
C TRP A 161 5.54 15.08 -5.04
N TYR A 162 5.05 16.14 -4.41
CA TYR A 162 4.38 16.05 -3.12
C TYR A 162 2.92 15.60 -3.31
N LEU A 163 2.60 14.45 -2.72
CA LEU A 163 1.33 13.78 -2.92
C LEU A 163 0.30 14.09 -1.82
N GLY A 164 0.75 14.65 -0.69
CA GLY A 164 -0.07 14.98 0.48
C GLY A 164 0.16 14.00 1.64
N THR A 165 -0.38 14.35 2.81
CA THR A 165 -0.27 13.51 4.03
C THR A 165 -1.37 12.44 4.15
N GLY A 166 -1.22 11.52 5.11
CA GLY A 166 -2.25 10.52 5.46
C GLY A 166 -2.22 9.19 4.67
N ARG A 167 -1.68 9.19 3.45
CA ARG A 167 -1.51 7.99 2.61
C ARG A 167 -0.04 7.62 2.39
N GLU A 168 0.23 6.43 1.87
CA GLU A 168 1.55 5.90 1.45
C GLU A 168 1.58 5.50 -0.03
N ILE A 169 2.77 5.42 -0.64
CA ILE A 169 2.93 5.14 -2.07
C ILE A 169 3.00 3.63 -2.31
N GLY A 170 1.86 3.06 -2.70
CA GLY A 170 1.69 1.65 -3.04
C GLY A 170 2.30 1.31 -4.40
N GLN A 171 1.48 1.29 -5.45
CA GLN A 171 1.91 1.03 -6.82
C GLN A 171 2.28 2.33 -7.57
N ILE A 172 3.43 2.32 -8.25
CA ILE A 172 3.83 3.36 -9.23
C ILE A 172 3.85 2.71 -10.62
N SER A 173 3.21 3.31 -11.62
CA SER A 173 3.14 2.77 -12.98
C SER A 173 3.31 3.88 -14.02
N LEU A 174 4.53 4.02 -14.53
CA LEU A 174 4.87 4.93 -15.61
C LEU A 174 4.58 4.30 -16.98
N SER A 175 3.98 5.08 -17.87
CA SER A 175 3.77 4.73 -19.28
C SER A 175 5.11 4.46 -20.00
N PRO A 176 5.22 3.43 -20.87
CA PRO A 176 6.46 3.13 -21.60
C PRO A 176 7.05 4.30 -22.40
N ASN A 177 6.23 5.28 -22.82
CA ASN A 177 6.69 6.46 -23.53
C ASN A 177 7.19 7.60 -22.61
N GLY A 178 7.07 7.45 -21.29
CA GLY A 178 7.56 8.39 -20.29
C GLY A 178 6.71 9.66 -20.09
N ARG A 179 5.48 9.73 -20.64
CA ARG A 179 4.65 10.95 -20.52
C ARG A 179 3.75 10.98 -19.29
N TRP A 180 3.15 9.84 -18.95
CA TRP A 180 2.10 9.74 -17.95
C TRP A 180 2.48 8.73 -16.88
N CYS A 181 2.20 9.03 -15.61
CA CYS A 181 2.36 8.10 -14.51
C CYS A 181 1.06 7.97 -13.73
N LEU A 182 0.68 6.72 -13.43
CA LEU A 182 -0.37 6.41 -12.47
C LEU A 182 0.28 6.05 -11.13
N VAL A 183 -0.22 6.63 -10.04
CA VAL A 183 0.24 6.37 -8.68
C VAL A 183 -0.96 5.95 -7.83
N VAL A 184 -0.85 4.80 -7.18
CA VAL A 184 -1.81 4.32 -6.18
C VAL A 184 -1.31 4.74 -4.81
N LEU A 185 -2.17 5.43 -4.06
CA LEU A 185 -1.92 5.81 -2.69
C LEU A 185 -2.80 5.00 -1.74
N GLU A 186 -2.16 4.17 -0.91
CA GLU A 186 -2.79 3.29 0.07
C GLU A 186 -2.91 4.02 1.43
N SER A 187 -3.82 3.60 2.31
CA SER A 187 -3.95 4.18 3.65
C SER A 187 -2.88 3.64 4.61
N LYS A 188 -2.12 4.51 5.29
CA LYS A 188 -0.90 4.12 6.04
C LYS A 188 -1.06 3.01 7.10
N GLN A 189 -2.13 2.98 7.90
CA GLN A 189 -2.23 2.01 9.03
C GLN A 189 -3.64 1.51 9.40
N GLN A 190 -4.70 2.33 9.29
CA GLN A 190 -6.01 2.02 9.89
C GLN A 190 -6.82 0.90 9.19
N THR A 191 -6.36 0.40 8.03
CA THR A 191 -7.02 -0.67 7.27
C THR A 191 -6.75 -2.09 7.75
N ARG A 192 -5.59 -2.38 8.36
CA ARG A 192 -5.22 -3.77 8.65
C ARG A 192 -5.94 -4.34 9.88
N GLY A 193 -6.36 -3.50 10.83
CA GLY A 193 -6.92 -3.94 12.11
C GLY A 193 -5.83 -4.31 13.12
N LYS A 194 -6.23 -4.71 14.34
CA LYS A 194 -5.28 -5.03 15.41
C LYS A 194 -4.67 -6.42 15.19
N SER A 195 -3.34 -6.49 15.09
CA SER A 195 -2.60 -7.77 15.06
C SER A 195 -2.91 -8.60 16.30
N ASP A 196 -3.09 -9.90 16.11
CA ASP A 196 -3.29 -10.84 17.21
C ASP A 196 -1.93 -11.36 17.71
N LYS A 197 -1.88 -11.87 18.95
CA LYS A 197 -0.64 -12.29 19.62
C LYS A 197 -0.63 -13.80 19.81
N MET A 198 0.18 -14.49 19.02
CA MET A 198 0.34 -15.94 19.09
C MET A 198 1.55 -16.30 19.97
N PRO A 199 1.39 -17.14 21.01
CA PRO A 199 2.51 -17.74 21.72
C PRO A 199 3.36 -18.61 20.80
N GLU A 200 4.68 -18.43 20.86
CA GLU A 200 5.67 -19.24 20.16
C GLU A 200 6.38 -20.11 21.21
N PHE A 201 5.96 -21.38 21.32
CA PHE A 201 6.44 -22.31 22.35
C PHE A 201 7.78 -22.99 22.02
N VAL A 202 8.25 -22.84 20.79
CA VAL A 202 9.50 -23.46 20.31
C VAL A 202 10.30 -22.38 19.59
N ASP A 203 11.18 -21.72 20.34
CA ASP A 203 12.19 -20.81 19.82
C ASP A 203 13.58 -21.19 20.35
N GLU A 204 14.62 -20.49 19.88
CA GLU A 204 16.01 -20.72 20.31
C GLU A 204 16.29 -20.29 21.76
N SER A 205 15.40 -19.50 22.38
CA SER A 205 15.56 -18.99 23.75
C SER A 205 15.11 -19.99 24.82
N GLY A 206 14.22 -20.92 24.47
CA GLY A 206 13.62 -21.87 25.40
C GLY A 206 12.51 -21.28 26.30
N TYR A 207 12.12 -20.02 26.08
CA TYR A 207 10.97 -19.38 26.71
C TYR A 207 9.78 -19.33 25.75
N VAL A 208 8.61 -18.93 26.26
CA VAL A 208 7.44 -18.67 25.41
C VAL A 208 7.59 -17.29 24.77
N GLY A 209 7.98 -17.25 23.50
CA GLY A 209 7.96 -16.04 22.69
C GLY A 209 6.54 -15.57 22.41
N ILE A 210 6.38 -14.30 22.02
CA ILE A 210 5.12 -13.76 21.49
C ILE A 210 5.38 -13.27 20.08
N ARG A 211 4.75 -13.91 19.10
CA ARG A 211 4.77 -13.46 17.70
C ARG A 211 3.46 -12.75 17.36
N GLU A 212 3.57 -11.54 16.83
CA GLU A 212 2.42 -10.89 16.21
C GLU A 212 2.03 -11.64 14.93
N VAL A 213 0.77 -12.07 14.86
CA VAL A 213 0.18 -12.70 13.69
C VAL A 213 -0.85 -11.77 13.07
N ARG A 214 -1.29 -12.12 11.85
CA ARG A 214 -2.22 -11.29 11.07
C ARG A 214 -3.45 -10.90 11.91
N PRO A 215 -3.96 -9.66 11.75
CA PRO A 215 -5.22 -9.23 12.37
C PRO A 215 -6.40 -10.15 12.08
N LEU A 216 -7.36 -10.17 13.01
CA LEU A 216 -8.62 -10.89 12.83
C LEU A 216 -9.51 -10.21 11.76
N VAL A 217 -10.20 -11.04 10.98
CA VAL A 217 -11.06 -10.58 9.88
C VAL A 217 -12.16 -9.63 10.39
N GLY A 218 -12.32 -8.48 9.73
CA GLY A 218 -13.34 -7.49 10.08
C GLY A 218 -12.97 -6.55 11.24
N THR A 219 -11.74 -6.60 11.76
CA THR A 219 -11.25 -5.63 12.76
C THR A 219 -10.70 -4.34 12.15
N GLY A 220 -10.23 -4.38 10.90
CA GLY A 220 -9.80 -3.20 10.15
C GLY A 220 -10.96 -2.49 9.45
N LYS A 221 -10.89 -1.16 9.36
CA LYS A 221 -11.81 -0.37 8.51
C LYS A 221 -11.26 -0.34 7.09
N ALA A 222 -12.02 -0.82 6.11
CA ALA A 222 -11.61 -0.64 4.72
C ALA A 222 -11.68 0.85 4.34
N ILE A 223 -10.61 1.37 3.75
CA ILE A 223 -10.48 2.75 3.24
C ILE A 223 -10.16 2.61 1.75
N SER A 224 -10.75 3.45 0.90
CA SER A 224 -10.43 3.43 -0.52
C SER A 224 -9.00 3.91 -0.78
N ASP A 225 -8.31 3.23 -1.69
CA ASP A 225 -7.08 3.75 -2.30
C ASP A 225 -7.38 5.07 -3.03
N GLN A 226 -6.36 5.90 -3.26
CA GLN A 226 -6.46 7.04 -4.18
C GLN A 226 -5.69 6.69 -5.46
N LEU A 227 -6.30 6.91 -6.62
CA LEU A 227 -5.62 6.75 -7.90
C LEU A 227 -5.32 8.13 -8.50
N LEU A 228 -4.03 8.45 -8.61
CA LEU A 228 -3.56 9.71 -9.17
C LEU A 228 -2.99 9.50 -10.57
N LEU A 229 -3.30 10.42 -11.49
CA LEU A 229 -2.69 10.55 -12.80
C LEU A 229 -1.80 11.80 -12.84
N LEU A 230 -0.53 11.60 -13.19
CA LEU A 230 0.47 12.67 -13.32
C LEU A 230 0.83 12.87 -14.80
N ASP A 231 0.69 14.08 -15.34
CA ASP A 231 1.30 14.46 -16.63
C ASP A 231 2.73 14.95 -16.37
N LEU A 232 3.74 14.21 -16.80
CA LEU A 232 5.15 14.58 -16.61
C LEU A 232 5.56 15.77 -17.48
N LYS A 233 4.79 16.11 -18.52
CA LYS A 233 5.04 17.24 -19.42
C LYS A 233 4.47 18.55 -18.88
N THR A 234 3.23 18.57 -18.39
CA THR A 234 2.61 19.79 -17.82
C THR A 234 2.87 19.95 -16.32
N ARG A 235 3.28 18.86 -15.65
CA ARG A 235 3.43 18.74 -14.19
C ARG A 235 2.13 18.92 -13.41
N GLU A 236 1.01 18.57 -14.04
CA GLU A 236 -0.30 18.51 -13.39
C GLU A 236 -0.54 17.16 -12.71
N LYS A 237 -1.22 17.21 -11.56
CA LYS A 237 -1.69 16.05 -10.79
C LYS A 237 -3.21 16.04 -10.83
N HIS A 238 -3.79 14.94 -11.31
CA HIS A 238 -5.23 14.72 -11.40
C HIS A 238 -5.64 13.52 -10.54
N GLU A 239 -6.75 13.61 -9.81
CA GLU A 239 -7.34 12.48 -9.08
C GLU A 239 -8.37 11.79 -9.97
N LEU A 240 -8.26 10.46 -10.10
CA LEU A 240 -9.23 9.63 -10.82
C LEU A 240 -10.33 9.18 -9.86
N ASP A 241 -11.51 9.77 -9.98
CA ASP A 241 -12.67 9.45 -9.15
C ASP A 241 -13.29 8.09 -9.54
N PHE A 242 -13.75 7.34 -8.54
CA PHE A 242 -14.40 6.04 -8.71
C PHE A 242 -15.93 6.11 -8.72
N ALA A 243 -16.54 7.27 -8.47
CA ALA A 243 -18.01 7.43 -8.44
C ALA A 243 -18.73 7.03 -9.75
N GLY A 244 -18.01 6.93 -10.88
CA GLY A 244 -18.54 6.44 -12.16
C GLY A 244 -18.65 4.91 -12.29
N LEU A 245 -18.21 4.12 -11.30
CA LEU A 245 -18.20 2.66 -11.39
C LEU A 245 -19.61 2.05 -11.20
N PRO A 246 -20.05 1.13 -12.08
CA PRO A 246 -21.36 0.48 -11.94
C PRO A 246 -21.53 -0.27 -10.61
N MET A 247 -22.68 -0.09 -9.97
CA MET A 247 -23.05 -0.65 -8.65
C MET A 247 -22.10 -0.30 -7.49
N ILE A 248 -21.31 0.77 -7.56
CA ILE A 248 -20.45 1.15 -6.42
C ILE A 248 -21.26 1.56 -5.19
N ASP A 249 -22.35 2.30 -5.37
CA ASP A 249 -23.25 2.77 -4.29
C ASP A 249 -24.18 1.68 -3.71
N SER A 250 -24.15 0.47 -4.28
CA SER A 250 -24.97 -0.66 -3.81
C SER A 250 -24.17 -1.51 -2.83
N ASP A 251 -24.51 -1.48 -1.54
CA ASP A 251 -23.96 -2.42 -0.55
C ASP A 251 -24.63 -3.81 -0.66
N PRO A 252 -23.95 -4.84 -1.19
CA PRO A 252 -24.50 -6.20 -1.31
C PRO A 252 -24.65 -6.91 0.04
N LEU A 253 -24.10 -6.36 1.14
CA LEU A 253 -24.13 -6.94 2.47
C LEU A 253 -25.09 -6.20 3.43
N ALA A 254 -25.82 -5.18 2.98
CA ALA A 254 -26.70 -4.37 3.81
C ALA A 254 -27.70 -5.21 4.64
N GLU A 255 -28.39 -6.16 3.99
CA GLU A 255 -29.35 -7.07 4.65
C GLU A 255 -28.67 -7.97 5.69
N VAL A 256 -27.50 -8.54 5.35
CA VAL A 256 -26.74 -9.42 6.25
C VAL A 256 -26.21 -8.64 7.45
N LYS A 257 -25.72 -7.40 7.25
CA LYS A 257 -25.32 -6.47 8.31
C LYS A 257 -26.49 -6.15 9.24
N ALA A 258 -27.68 -5.89 8.68
CA ALA A 258 -28.90 -5.61 9.45
C ALA A 258 -29.34 -6.83 10.30
N LEU A 259 -29.39 -8.02 9.70
CA LEU A 259 -29.70 -9.28 10.41
C LEU A 259 -28.68 -9.59 11.51
N ALA A 260 -27.38 -9.44 11.23
CA ALA A 260 -26.33 -9.63 12.23
C ALA A 260 -26.41 -8.62 13.39
N LYS A 261 -26.85 -7.38 13.13
CA LYS A 261 -27.10 -6.37 14.17
C LYS A 261 -28.31 -6.73 15.04
N GLN A 262 -29.39 -7.25 14.44
CA GLN A 262 -30.55 -7.76 15.17
C GLN A 262 -30.19 -8.98 16.04
N TRP A 263 -29.47 -9.96 15.47
CA TRP A 263 -28.99 -11.14 16.21
C TRP A 263 -28.14 -10.77 17.43
N ARG A 264 -27.17 -9.85 17.27
CA ARG A 264 -26.35 -9.36 18.40
C ARG A 264 -27.20 -8.69 19.48
N LYS A 265 -28.21 -7.90 19.10
CA LYS A 265 -29.12 -7.26 20.05
C LYS A 265 -29.96 -8.29 20.83
N ASN A 266 -30.50 -9.30 20.14
CA ASN A 266 -31.29 -10.35 20.78
C ASN A 266 -30.42 -11.15 21.77
N ARG A 267 -29.22 -11.56 21.35
CA ARG A 267 -28.27 -12.28 22.21
C ARG A 267 -27.86 -11.46 23.44
N SER A 268 -27.58 -10.17 23.28
CA SER A 268 -27.29 -9.26 24.40
C SER A 268 -28.46 -9.15 25.39
N ASN A 269 -29.71 -9.16 24.89
CA ASN A 269 -30.90 -9.16 25.74
C ASN A 269 -31.09 -10.50 26.47
N GLU A 270 -30.79 -11.63 25.82
CA GLU A 270 -30.83 -12.97 26.42
C GLU A 270 -29.78 -13.15 27.52
N GLU A 271 -28.54 -12.72 27.27
CA GLU A 271 -27.44 -12.75 28.25
C GLU A 271 -27.76 -11.85 29.47
N ALA A 272 -28.35 -10.67 29.26
CA ALA A 272 -28.82 -9.81 30.34
C ALA A 272 -30.02 -10.40 31.12
N ALA A 273 -30.94 -11.10 30.44
CA ALA A 273 -32.05 -11.78 31.10
C ALA A 273 -31.58 -12.96 31.96
N GLN A 274 -30.56 -13.69 31.51
CA GLN A 274 -29.96 -14.79 32.28
C GLN A 274 -29.22 -14.30 33.53
N GLN A 275 -28.46 -13.19 33.43
CA GLN A 275 -27.83 -12.57 34.61
C GLN A 275 -28.85 -12.09 35.65
N ASN A 276 -29.97 -11.51 35.21
CA ASN A 276 -31.04 -11.10 36.12
C ASN A 276 -31.78 -12.31 36.74
N GLY A 277 -31.99 -13.39 35.98
CA GLY A 277 -32.61 -14.62 36.49
C GLY A 277 -31.78 -15.36 37.54
N SER A 278 -30.45 -15.28 37.47
CA SER A 278 -29.55 -15.86 38.49
C SER A 278 -29.57 -15.15 39.86
N ALA A 279 -30.24 -14.00 39.98
CA ALA A 279 -30.38 -13.29 41.26
C ALA A 279 -31.57 -13.77 42.12
N GLU A 280 -32.49 -14.57 41.57
CA GLU A 280 -33.72 -15.01 42.27
C GLU A 280 -33.68 -16.48 42.74
N GLN A 281 -32.54 -17.18 42.61
CA GLN A 281 -32.36 -18.56 43.09
C GLN A 281 -31.19 -18.72 44.07
N SER A 282 -31.22 -17.95 45.16
CA SER A 282 -30.34 -18.20 46.31
C SER A 282 -31.01 -17.92 47.67
N ASP A 283 -32.24 -18.39 47.89
CA ASP A 283 -32.82 -18.42 49.24
C ASP A 283 -33.76 -19.62 49.48
N ALA A 284 -33.17 -20.77 49.85
CA ALA A 284 -33.89 -21.92 50.41
C ALA A 284 -32.93 -22.86 51.17
N SER A 285 -32.69 -22.61 52.45
CA SER A 285 -32.07 -23.57 53.37
C SER A 285 -33.08 -24.09 54.40
N PRO A 286 -33.13 -25.41 54.67
CA PRO A 286 -33.57 -25.93 55.95
C PRO A 286 -32.37 -26.44 56.79
N LYS A 287 -32.41 -26.17 58.09
CA LYS A 287 -31.34 -26.48 59.07
C LYS A 287 -31.45 -27.90 59.63
N SER A 288 -30.32 -28.50 59.97
CA SER A 288 -30.19 -29.44 61.10
C SER A 288 -28.82 -29.27 61.77
N ALA A 289 -28.78 -29.26 63.11
CA ALA A 289 -27.61 -28.86 63.90
C ALA A 289 -26.90 -30.02 64.60
N ASN A 290 -25.74 -29.67 65.22
CA ASN A 290 -24.92 -30.38 66.21
C ASN A 290 -23.90 -31.41 65.66
N THR A 291 -22.69 -31.60 66.22
CA THR A 291 -21.91 -30.84 67.25
C THR A 291 -20.44 -31.36 67.29
N GLU A 292 -19.46 -30.48 67.60
CA GLU A 292 -18.03 -30.77 67.96
C GLU A 292 -17.14 -31.48 66.90
N GLY A 293 -15.84 -31.17 66.74
CA GLY A 293 -15.02 -30.12 67.35
C GLY A 293 -13.55 -30.14 66.88
N ASP A 294 -12.79 -29.15 67.38
CA ASP A 294 -11.32 -29.03 67.52
C ASP A 294 -10.35 -28.76 66.32
N GLN A 295 -9.47 -27.78 66.60
CA GLN A 295 -8.16 -27.36 66.05
C GLN A 295 -7.67 -27.67 64.62
N GLY A 296 -7.23 -26.61 63.92
CA GLY A 296 -5.94 -26.64 63.19
C GLY A 296 -5.81 -25.76 61.93
N GLY A 297 -4.82 -24.86 61.92
CA GLY A 297 -4.19 -24.33 60.69
C GLY A 297 -4.85 -23.10 60.04
N ALA A 298 -4.10 -21.99 59.95
CA ALA A 298 -4.50 -20.82 59.18
C ALA A 298 -3.77 -20.78 57.83
N GLU A 299 -4.52 -20.82 56.73
CA GLU A 299 -4.02 -20.46 55.39
C GLU A 299 -4.83 -19.28 54.84
N LYS A 300 -4.13 -18.36 54.17
CA LYS A 300 -4.72 -17.14 53.59
C LYS A 300 -5.18 -17.42 52.17
N ASN A 301 -6.37 -16.96 51.82
CA ASN A 301 -6.82 -16.89 50.43
C ASN A 301 -6.04 -15.79 49.69
N GLU A 302 -5.27 -16.15 48.67
CA GLU A 302 -4.91 -15.25 47.57
C GLU A 302 -5.63 -15.75 46.31
N ASN A 303 -6.59 -14.94 45.86
CA ASN A 303 -7.50 -15.25 44.76
C ASN A 303 -7.18 -14.33 43.58
N ASP A 304 -6.05 -14.58 42.92
CA ASP A 304 -5.50 -13.71 41.88
C ASP A 304 -5.86 -14.25 40.48
N GLN A 305 -7.03 -13.83 39.97
CA GLN A 305 -7.34 -13.91 38.55
C GLN A 305 -6.83 -12.63 37.87
N PRO A 306 -5.96 -12.71 36.85
CA PRO A 306 -5.42 -11.51 36.20
C PRO A 306 -6.52 -10.76 35.44
N ALA A 307 -6.72 -9.50 35.80
CA ALA A 307 -7.61 -8.59 35.10
C ALA A 307 -7.17 -8.37 33.63
N PRO A 308 -8.11 -8.12 32.70
CA PRO A 308 -7.75 -7.78 31.32
C PRO A 308 -6.99 -6.44 31.29
N PRO A 309 -5.93 -6.31 30.46
CA PRO A 309 -5.09 -5.12 30.47
C PRO A 309 -5.85 -3.88 29.97
N GLU A 310 -5.74 -2.80 30.74
CA GLU A 310 -6.32 -1.49 30.43
C GLU A 310 -5.80 -0.96 29.08
N SER A 311 -6.69 -0.31 28.33
CA SER A 311 -6.35 0.35 27.07
C SER A 311 -5.50 1.59 27.32
N SER A 312 -4.18 1.48 27.10
CA SER A 312 -3.24 2.60 27.21
C SER A 312 -3.59 3.71 26.22
N GLN A 313 -3.75 4.92 26.73
CA GLN A 313 -4.05 6.12 25.95
C GLN A 313 -2.77 6.65 25.29
N ASP A 314 -2.59 6.34 24.00
CA ASP A 314 -1.57 6.98 23.15
C ASP A 314 -2.15 7.31 21.76
N GLU A 315 -3.27 8.04 21.75
CA GLU A 315 -3.80 8.70 20.54
C GLU A 315 -3.50 10.20 20.60
N SER A 316 -2.27 10.60 20.25
CA SER A 316 -2.02 11.97 19.84
C SER A 316 -1.21 12.02 18.53
N ASN A 317 -1.76 12.77 17.56
CA ASN A 317 -1.16 13.12 16.27
C ASN A 317 -1.19 12.07 15.13
N VAL A 318 -2.33 11.41 14.90
CA VAL A 318 -2.66 10.78 13.60
C VAL A 318 -3.68 11.63 12.85
N THR A 319 -3.33 12.09 11.64
CA THR A 319 -4.23 12.81 10.74
C THR A 319 -5.43 11.92 10.38
N LYS A 320 -6.64 12.34 10.76
CA LYS A 320 -7.87 11.60 10.44
C LYS A 320 -8.09 11.54 8.92
N PRO A 321 -8.42 10.37 8.34
CA PRO A 321 -8.74 10.26 6.91
C PRO A 321 -9.97 11.10 6.56
N ASN A 322 -10.07 11.50 5.29
CA ASN A 322 -11.11 12.43 4.86
C ASN A 322 -12.46 11.71 4.75
N LYS A 323 -13.57 12.39 5.03
CA LYS A 323 -14.90 11.75 5.08
C LYS A 323 -15.38 11.21 3.71
N LYS A 324 -14.75 11.63 2.61
CA LYS A 324 -14.94 11.08 1.25
C LYS A 324 -14.35 9.65 1.11
N ASP A 325 -13.34 9.31 1.90
CA ASP A 325 -12.60 8.03 1.81
C ASP A 325 -13.27 6.90 2.63
N GLU A 326 -14.07 7.25 3.65
CA GLU A 326 -14.90 6.32 4.45
C GLU A 326 -16.25 6.02 3.74
N ALA A 327 -16.19 5.37 2.57
CA ALA A 327 -17.38 4.82 1.92
C ALA A 327 -17.81 3.50 2.60
N ASP A 328 -19.12 3.18 2.58
CA ASP A 328 -19.64 1.85 2.98
C ASP A 328 -19.03 0.68 2.17
N ARG A 329 -18.38 1.02 1.05
CA ARG A 329 -17.76 0.13 0.09
C ARG A 329 -16.45 0.72 -0.44
N ALA A 330 -15.35 0.43 0.25
CA ALA A 330 -14.03 0.89 -0.16
C ALA A 330 -13.52 0.15 -1.43
N ILE A 331 -12.65 0.82 -2.19
CA ILE A 331 -12.06 0.30 -3.43
C ILE A 331 -10.55 0.10 -3.26
N GLN A 332 -10.06 -1.02 -3.77
CA GLN A 332 -8.64 -1.35 -3.86
C GLN A 332 -8.20 -1.37 -5.34
N VAL A 333 -7.07 -0.75 -5.66
CA VAL A 333 -6.46 -0.80 -6.99
C VAL A 333 -5.56 -2.03 -7.08
N ALA A 334 -6.09 -3.14 -7.59
CA ALA A 334 -5.38 -4.41 -7.62
C ALA A 334 -4.23 -4.43 -8.65
N GLN A 335 -4.40 -3.78 -9.80
CA GLN A 335 -3.33 -3.70 -10.79
C GLN A 335 -3.51 -2.54 -11.78
N VAL A 336 -2.43 -1.78 -12.00
CA VAL A 336 -2.30 -0.82 -13.12
C VAL A 336 -1.47 -1.41 -14.26
N ARG A 337 -1.91 -1.24 -15.51
CA ARG A 337 -1.17 -1.65 -16.73
C ARG A 337 -1.26 -0.63 -17.85
N TRP A 338 -0.12 -0.33 -18.46
CA TRP A 338 -0.03 0.44 -19.70
C TRP A 338 0.11 -0.48 -20.93
N SER A 339 -0.42 -0.01 -22.04
CA SER A 339 -0.08 -0.51 -23.40
C SER A 339 1.39 -0.21 -23.74
N ASP A 340 2.03 -1.03 -24.59
CA ASP A 340 3.46 -0.93 -24.93
C ASP A 340 3.87 0.40 -25.59
N ASN A 341 2.91 1.09 -26.22
CA ASN A 341 3.09 2.42 -26.81
C ASN A 341 2.84 3.57 -25.80
N GLY A 342 2.42 3.23 -24.57
CA GLY A 342 2.08 4.15 -23.48
C GLY A 342 0.92 5.10 -23.76
N LYS A 343 0.03 4.80 -24.74
CA LYS A 343 -1.11 5.67 -25.08
C LYS A 343 -2.36 5.39 -24.27
N HIS A 344 -2.54 4.13 -23.85
CA HIS A 344 -3.68 3.66 -23.08
C HIS A 344 -3.21 2.98 -21.80
N ALA A 345 -3.95 3.20 -20.70
CA ALA A 345 -3.83 2.44 -19.47
C ALA A 345 -5.16 1.77 -19.12
N VAL A 346 -5.06 0.66 -18.41
CA VAL A 346 -6.18 -0.08 -17.84
C VAL A 346 -5.88 -0.34 -16.36
N VAL A 347 -6.91 -0.23 -15.53
CA VAL A 347 -6.85 -0.53 -14.10
C VAL A 347 -7.84 -1.64 -13.74
N GLU A 348 -7.39 -2.59 -12.93
CA GLU A 348 -8.23 -3.58 -12.26
C GLU A 348 -8.51 -3.10 -10.84
N LEU A 349 -9.79 -2.94 -10.52
CA LEU A 349 -10.29 -2.44 -9.25
C LEU A 349 -11.12 -3.54 -8.57
N LEU A 350 -10.97 -3.68 -7.26
CA LEU A 350 -11.71 -4.62 -6.43
C LEU A 350 -12.47 -3.86 -5.34
N SER A 351 -13.67 -4.30 -4.99
CA SER A 351 -14.34 -3.84 -3.78
C SER A 351 -13.73 -4.52 -2.54
N SER A 352 -13.71 -3.82 -1.40
CA SER A 352 -13.13 -4.34 -0.15
C SER A 352 -13.84 -5.57 0.42
N ASP A 353 -15.09 -5.82 0.01
CA ASP A 353 -15.86 -7.04 0.30
C ASP A 353 -15.56 -8.22 -0.65
N ASN A 354 -14.70 -8.00 -1.65
CA ASN A 354 -14.35 -8.90 -2.75
C ASN A 354 -15.56 -9.40 -3.58
N LYS A 355 -16.69 -8.69 -3.58
CA LYS A 355 -17.89 -9.09 -4.32
C LYS A 355 -17.97 -8.55 -5.74
N ASP A 356 -17.30 -7.43 -6.03
CA ASP A 356 -17.26 -6.85 -7.38
C ASP A 356 -15.83 -6.57 -7.83
N ARG A 357 -15.63 -6.70 -9.15
CA ARG A 357 -14.39 -6.39 -9.86
C ARG A 357 -14.73 -5.54 -11.06
N TRP A 358 -14.03 -4.43 -11.22
CA TRP A 358 -14.12 -3.56 -12.38
C TRP A 358 -12.81 -3.57 -13.15
N ILE A 359 -12.91 -3.55 -14.48
CA ILE A 359 -11.80 -3.22 -15.36
C ILE A 359 -12.18 -1.94 -16.10
N SER A 360 -11.40 -0.89 -15.87
CA SER A 360 -11.63 0.44 -16.42
C SER A 360 -10.45 0.89 -17.27
N ALA A 361 -10.75 1.48 -18.42
CA ALA A 361 -9.76 2.23 -19.17
C ALA A 361 -9.56 3.60 -18.51
N VAL A 362 -8.33 4.12 -18.54
CA VAL A 362 -8.05 5.48 -18.07
C VAL A 362 -8.14 6.43 -19.26
N ASP A 363 -9.12 7.34 -19.25
CA ASP A 363 -9.10 8.49 -20.14
C ASP A 363 -8.09 9.51 -19.61
N VAL A 364 -6.89 9.41 -20.18
CA VAL A 364 -5.73 10.22 -19.84
C VAL A 364 -5.89 11.70 -20.24
N LYS A 365 -6.88 12.06 -21.08
CA LYS A 365 -7.14 13.45 -21.48
C LYS A 365 -8.08 14.17 -20.53
N HIS A 366 -9.11 13.46 -20.03
CA HIS A 366 -10.14 14.03 -19.17
C HIS A 366 -9.96 13.63 -17.70
N ALA A 367 -8.93 12.84 -17.37
CA ALA A 367 -8.68 12.27 -16.06
C ALA A 367 -9.91 11.52 -15.49
N LYS A 368 -10.41 10.54 -16.26
CA LYS A 368 -11.58 9.73 -15.89
C LYS A 368 -11.33 8.23 -16.07
N LEU A 369 -12.19 7.44 -15.44
CA LEU A 369 -12.22 5.99 -15.56
C LEU A 369 -13.46 5.57 -16.36
N ASP A 370 -13.23 4.97 -17.52
CA ASP A 370 -14.27 4.40 -18.37
C ASP A 370 -14.35 2.90 -18.09
N CYS A 371 -15.29 2.51 -17.21
CA CYS A 371 -15.53 1.11 -16.87
C CYS A 371 -16.17 0.36 -18.05
N PHE A 372 -15.44 -0.57 -18.65
CA PHE A 372 -15.93 -1.38 -19.78
C PHE A 372 -16.24 -2.83 -19.41
N MET A 373 -15.73 -3.33 -18.28
CA MET A 373 -16.10 -4.64 -17.76
C MET A 373 -16.33 -4.58 -16.26
N HIS A 374 -17.47 -5.11 -15.83
CA HIS A 374 -17.85 -5.24 -14.43
C HIS A 374 -18.32 -6.67 -14.18
N ARG A 375 -17.81 -7.29 -13.12
CA ARG A 375 -18.27 -8.60 -12.64
C ARG A 375 -18.68 -8.46 -11.18
N ARG A 376 -19.80 -9.09 -10.82
CA ARG A 376 -20.29 -9.27 -9.45
C ARG A 376 -20.42 -10.76 -9.14
N ASP A 377 -20.18 -11.14 -7.89
CA ASP A 377 -20.38 -12.49 -7.36
C ASP A 377 -21.06 -12.42 -5.98
N THR A 378 -22.03 -13.28 -5.72
CA THR A 378 -22.76 -13.28 -4.44
C THR A 378 -21.94 -13.87 -3.31
N ALA A 379 -21.00 -14.77 -3.60
CA ALA A 379 -20.06 -15.31 -2.64
C ALA A 379 -18.79 -14.45 -2.57
N TRP A 380 -17.92 -14.57 -3.57
CA TRP A 380 -16.62 -13.89 -3.66
C TRP A 380 -16.02 -13.98 -5.07
N ILE A 381 -15.36 -12.91 -5.51
CA ILE A 381 -14.50 -12.95 -6.69
C ILE A 381 -13.09 -13.32 -6.24
N ASN A 382 -12.63 -14.49 -6.71
CA ASN A 382 -11.36 -15.08 -6.31
C ASN A 382 -10.14 -14.20 -6.70
N TYR A 383 -9.08 -14.19 -5.87
CA TYR A 383 -7.92 -13.30 -5.99
C TYR A 383 -7.02 -13.52 -7.21
N ASN A 384 -7.32 -14.51 -8.07
CA ASN A 384 -6.65 -14.66 -9.36
C ASN A 384 -6.97 -13.44 -10.24
N GLY A 385 -6.02 -12.50 -10.29
CA GLY A 385 -6.13 -11.25 -11.05
C GLY A 385 -6.17 -11.48 -12.56
N CYS A 386 -6.61 -10.45 -13.29
CA CYS A 386 -6.63 -10.51 -14.74
C CYS A 386 -5.22 -10.38 -15.31
N ARG A 387 -4.76 -11.38 -16.08
CA ARG A 387 -3.56 -11.25 -16.89
C ARG A 387 -3.85 -10.39 -18.12
N PHE A 388 -3.64 -9.09 -17.98
CA PHE A 388 -3.49 -8.21 -19.14
C PHE A 388 -2.20 -8.58 -19.87
N VAL A 389 -2.32 -8.83 -21.16
CA VAL A 389 -1.21 -9.06 -22.09
C VAL A 389 -1.26 -7.93 -23.10
N SER A 390 -0.17 -7.18 -23.23
CA SER A 390 -0.01 -6.24 -24.34
C SER A 390 0.39 -6.99 -25.61
N THR A 391 -0.08 -6.47 -26.75
CA THR A 391 0.08 -7.02 -28.11
C THR A 391 0.67 -5.97 -29.04
#